data_AF-A0A9E2XSX7-F1
#
_entry.id   AF-A0A9E2XSX7-F1
#
_cell.length_a   1.000
_cell.length_b   1.000
_cell.length_c   1.000
_cell.angle_alpha   90.00
_cell.angle_beta   90.00
_cell.angle_gamma   90.00
#
_symmetry.space_group_name_H-M   'P 1'
#
loop_
_entity.id
_entity.type
_entity.pdbx_description
1 polymer ?
#
loop_
_entity_poly.entity_id
_entity_poly.type
_entity_poly.pdbx_seq_one_letter_code
_entity_poly.pdbx_strand_id
1 'polypeptide(L)'
;MFVGHYGPALATRAMRRPPSLAAAFVAVQWMDFVWAALILAGVEHGRVVPHVMAMSNLVLYDMPYDHSLPGALVLSAIGALIYRTLDRRSGWASAIAIAALVFSHWVLDYLVHAPDLLLYPAGIKVGLGWWDSPALAIGSELGVLVVGFAIYVWRTVPRNQAGRIAPWVTAAVMLGALAFDKLGPPPPDIKSEAAMALISYVAFAALGHWLDTVREKVPPSAAVSVSAQGL
;
A
#
# COMPACT_ATOMS: atom_id res chain seq x y z
N MET A 1 -5.28 -1.45 -6.56
CA MET A 1 -5.98 -1.18 -5.28
C MET A 1 -5.40 0.12 -4.71
N PHE A 2 -6.04 0.85 -3.80
CA PHE A 2 -5.48 2.11 -3.27
C PHE A 2 -5.04 2.00 -1.81
N VAL A 3 -5.89 2.39 -0.86
CA VAL A 3 -5.58 2.36 0.58
C VAL A 3 -5.45 0.95 1.13
N GLY A 4 -6.05 -0.05 0.48
CA GLY A 4 -5.93 -1.44 0.94
C GLY A 4 -4.48 -1.95 0.93
N HIS A 5 -3.60 -1.41 0.06
CA HIS A 5 -2.17 -1.77 0.02
C HIS A 5 -1.43 -1.45 1.32
N TYR A 6 -1.94 -0.55 2.14
CA TYR A 6 -1.34 -0.20 3.44
C TYR A 6 -1.66 -1.24 4.54
N GLY A 7 -2.59 -2.17 4.30
CA GLY A 7 -2.89 -3.27 5.23
C GLY A 7 -1.67 -4.14 5.54
N PRO A 8 -0.98 -4.72 4.53
CA PRO A 8 0.28 -5.44 4.72
C PRO A 8 1.35 -4.64 5.48
N ALA A 9 1.50 -3.34 5.17
CA ALA A 9 2.47 -2.48 5.85
C ALA A 9 2.17 -2.35 7.35
N LEU A 10 0.91 -2.13 7.72
CA LEU A 10 0.45 -2.07 9.10
C LEU A 10 0.63 -3.43 9.82
N ALA A 11 0.32 -4.54 9.13
CA ALA A 11 0.45 -5.90 9.64
C ALA A 11 1.90 -6.28 9.99
N THR A 12 2.91 -5.60 9.42
CA THR A 12 4.33 -5.84 9.76
C THR A 12 4.60 -5.69 11.25
N ARG A 13 3.79 -4.95 12.02
CA ARG A 13 3.97 -4.85 13.48
C ARG A 13 3.82 -6.17 14.23
N ALA A 14 3.25 -7.21 13.62
CA ALA A 14 3.28 -8.57 14.16
C ALA A 14 4.68 -9.23 14.07
N MET A 15 5.57 -8.76 13.18
CA MET A 15 6.92 -9.29 13.04
C MET A 15 7.77 -8.97 14.27
N ARG A 16 8.79 -9.80 14.55
CA ARG A 16 9.74 -9.53 15.64
C ARG A 16 10.54 -8.25 15.41
N ARG A 17 11.10 -8.09 14.19
CA ARG A 17 11.90 -6.95 13.75
C ARG A 17 11.33 -6.36 12.45
N PRO A 18 10.24 -5.60 12.50
CA PRO A 18 9.68 -4.98 11.31
C PRO A 18 10.54 -3.81 10.83
N PRO A 19 10.46 -3.44 9.54
CA PRO A 19 10.89 -2.11 9.11
C PRO A 19 10.08 -1.01 9.85
N SER A 20 10.51 0.25 9.73
CA SER A 20 9.70 1.39 10.13
C SER A 20 8.39 1.43 9.31
N LEU A 21 7.32 1.97 9.87
CA LEU A 21 6.07 2.13 9.12
C LEU A 21 6.24 3.09 7.95
N ALA A 22 7.03 4.16 8.10
CA ALA A 22 7.35 5.04 6.98
C ALA A 22 7.95 4.25 5.79
N ALA A 23 8.93 3.39 6.06
CA ALA A 23 9.53 2.55 5.02
C ALA A 23 8.55 1.51 4.48
N ALA A 24 7.73 0.90 5.35
CA ALA A 24 6.73 -0.07 4.93
C ALA A 24 5.64 0.56 4.04
N PHE A 25 5.23 1.79 4.34
CA PHE A 25 4.24 2.56 3.57
C PHE A 25 4.80 2.95 2.20
N VAL A 26 6.06 3.38 2.14
CA VAL A 26 6.74 3.59 0.85
C VAL A 26 6.86 2.27 0.09
N ALA A 27 7.17 1.16 0.75
CA ALA A 27 7.37 -0.13 0.10
C ALA A 27 6.08 -0.67 -0.56
N VAL A 28 4.94 -0.66 0.15
CA VAL A 28 3.67 -1.09 -0.45
C VAL A 28 3.20 -0.18 -1.58
N GLN A 29 3.78 1.02 -1.70
CA GLN A 29 3.44 1.98 -2.74
C GLN A 29 4.56 2.18 -3.77
N TRP A 30 5.64 1.40 -3.65
CA TRP A 30 6.85 1.60 -4.45
C TRP A 30 6.58 1.44 -5.93
N MET A 31 5.70 0.49 -6.31
CA MET A 31 5.25 0.32 -7.69
C MET A 31 4.55 1.58 -8.19
N ASP A 32 3.58 2.14 -7.47
CA ASP A 32 2.91 3.36 -7.95
C ASP A 32 3.77 4.62 -7.90
N PHE A 33 4.78 4.70 -7.02
CA PHE A 33 5.77 5.77 -7.10
C PHE A 33 6.51 5.73 -8.44
N VAL A 34 6.85 4.51 -8.91
CA VAL A 34 7.47 4.30 -10.22
C VAL A 34 6.46 4.56 -11.34
N TRP A 35 5.24 4.03 -11.24
CA TRP A 35 4.14 4.28 -12.18
C TRP A 35 3.93 5.77 -12.43
N ALA A 36 3.73 6.54 -11.35
CA ALA A 36 3.46 7.96 -11.47
C ALA A 36 4.65 8.70 -12.09
N ALA A 37 5.89 8.33 -11.76
CA ALA A 37 7.07 8.89 -12.42
C ALA A 37 7.11 8.56 -13.92
N LEU A 38 6.78 7.33 -14.32
CA LEU A 38 6.78 6.89 -15.72
C LEU A 38 5.64 7.52 -16.54
N ILE A 39 4.44 7.63 -15.97
CA ILE A 39 3.30 8.36 -16.57
C ILE A 39 3.65 9.84 -16.79
N LEU A 40 4.21 10.50 -15.77
CA LEU A 40 4.58 11.91 -15.88
C LEU A 40 5.68 12.13 -16.92
N ALA A 41 6.65 11.22 -17.00
CA ALA A 41 7.70 11.22 -18.00
C ALA A 41 7.22 10.83 -19.42
N GLY A 42 6.02 10.27 -19.56
CA GLY A 42 5.49 9.77 -20.84
C GLY A 42 6.17 8.50 -21.34
N VAL A 43 6.68 7.68 -20.42
CA VAL A 43 7.28 6.37 -20.72
C VAL A 43 6.22 5.27 -20.73
N GLU A 44 5.29 5.34 -19.78
CA GLU A 44 4.12 4.46 -19.69
C GLU A 44 2.85 5.26 -19.93
N HIS A 45 1.76 4.56 -20.27
CA HIS A 45 0.57 5.21 -20.78
C HIS A 45 -0.71 4.65 -20.18
N GLY A 46 -1.56 5.58 -19.77
CA GLY A 46 -2.93 5.35 -19.40
C GLY A 46 -3.82 6.48 -19.90
N ARG A 47 -5.12 6.35 -19.69
CA ARG A 47 -6.09 7.42 -19.93
C ARG A 47 -7.23 7.31 -18.93
N VAL A 48 -7.88 8.45 -18.70
CA VAL A 48 -9.08 8.49 -17.86
C VAL A 48 -10.29 8.30 -18.76
N VAL A 49 -11.09 7.28 -18.45
CA VAL A 49 -12.40 7.03 -19.03
C VAL A 49 -13.36 6.90 -17.85
N PRO A 50 -14.18 7.93 -17.57
CA PRO A 50 -15.13 7.91 -16.46
C PRO A 50 -15.97 6.63 -16.45
N HIS A 51 -16.00 5.97 -15.29
CA HIS A 51 -16.79 4.76 -15.04
C HIS A 51 -16.52 3.61 -16.02
N VAL A 52 -15.28 3.48 -16.52
CA VAL A 52 -14.89 2.34 -17.37
C VAL A 52 -15.02 1.01 -16.64
N MET A 53 -14.85 1.02 -15.33
CA MET A 53 -15.29 -0.03 -14.42
C MET A 53 -16.15 0.61 -13.33
N ALA A 54 -16.96 -0.19 -12.62
CA ALA A 54 -17.82 0.33 -11.55
C ALA A 54 -17.09 1.16 -10.48
N MET A 55 -15.82 0.84 -10.18
CA MET A 55 -15.00 1.49 -9.14
C MET A 55 -13.63 1.99 -9.64
N SER A 56 -13.48 2.17 -10.95
CA SER A 56 -12.27 2.74 -11.55
C SER A 56 -12.58 3.57 -12.79
N ASN A 57 -11.88 4.69 -12.93
CA ASN A 57 -11.93 5.57 -14.09
C ASN A 57 -10.73 5.37 -15.02
N LEU A 58 -9.89 4.37 -14.78
CA LEU A 58 -8.58 4.26 -15.41
C LEU A 58 -8.55 3.15 -16.45
N VAL A 59 -8.03 3.48 -17.64
CA VAL A 59 -7.60 2.51 -18.64
C VAL A 59 -6.08 2.57 -18.70
N LEU A 60 -5.43 1.56 -18.14
CA LEU A 60 -3.98 1.48 -18.02
C LEU A 60 -3.44 0.50 -19.07
N TYR A 61 -3.28 0.98 -20.30
CA TYR A 61 -3.08 0.09 -21.46
C TYR A 61 -1.61 -0.26 -21.74
N ASP A 62 -0.66 0.49 -21.20
CA ASP A 62 0.78 0.29 -21.41
C ASP A 62 1.57 0.53 -20.12
N MET A 63 1.84 -0.56 -19.39
CA MET A 63 2.55 -0.60 -18.11
C MET A 63 3.56 -1.78 -18.04
N PRO A 64 4.54 -1.85 -18.96
CA PRO A 64 5.45 -2.99 -19.05
C PRO A 64 6.51 -3.03 -17.93
N TYR A 65 6.83 -1.91 -17.28
CA TYR A 65 7.96 -1.82 -16.35
C TYR A 65 7.56 -1.90 -14.89
N ASP A 66 6.46 -1.27 -14.52
CA ASP A 66 6.07 -1.09 -13.12
C ASP A 66 5.08 -2.16 -12.62
N HIS A 67 4.05 -2.48 -13.40
CA HIS A 67 2.92 -3.35 -13.07
C HIS A 67 2.92 -4.68 -13.86
N SER A 68 3.99 -4.98 -14.58
CA SER A 68 4.24 -6.34 -15.07
C SER A 68 4.77 -7.23 -13.95
N LEU A 69 4.53 -8.54 -14.00
CA LEU A 69 5.07 -9.48 -13.01
C LEU A 69 6.62 -9.45 -12.93
N PRO A 70 7.37 -9.43 -14.06
CA PRO A 70 8.82 -9.23 -14.02
C PRO A 70 9.21 -7.87 -13.43
N GLY A 71 8.47 -6.81 -13.78
CA GLY A 71 8.65 -5.47 -13.23
C GLY A 71 8.51 -5.44 -11.71
N ALA A 72 7.42 -6.03 -11.19
CA ALA A 72 7.17 -6.18 -9.77
C ALA A 72 8.31 -6.93 -9.05
N LEU A 73 8.79 -8.03 -9.61
CA LEU A 73 9.92 -8.79 -9.05
C LEU A 73 11.22 -7.97 -9.01
N VAL A 74 11.52 -7.24 -10.08
CA VAL A 74 12.70 -6.36 -10.16
C VAL A 74 12.59 -5.21 -9.17
N LEU A 75 11.43 -4.54 -9.11
CA LEU A 75 11.18 -3.45 -8.18
C LEU A 75 11.20 -3.92 -6.73
N SER A 76 10.72 -5.12 -6.42
CA SER A 76 10.88 -5.75 -5.10
C SER A 76 12.34 -5.94 -4.71
N ALA A 77 13.17 -6.45 -5.63
CA ALA A 77 14.59 -6.62 -5.39
C ALA A 77 15.31 -5.27 -5.20
N ILE A 78 14.98 -4.27 -6.02
CA ILE A 78 15.51 -2.91 -5.90
C ILE A 78 15.10 -2.28 -4.56
N GLY A 79 13.82 -2.34 -4.19
CA GLY A 79 13.32 -1.80 -2.92
C GLY A 79 14.02 -2.43 -1.71
N ALA A 80 14.21 -3.75 -1.73
CA ALA A 80 14.95 -4.45 -0.68
C ALA A 80 16.42 -4.04 -0.62
N LEU A 81 17.08 -3.87 -1.76
CA LEU A 81 18.47 -3.43 -1.83
C LEU A 81 18.64 -1.99 -1.34
N ILE A 82 17.79 -1.07 -1.80
CA ILE A 82 17.76 0.32 -1.32
C ILE A 82 17.59 0.33 0.20
N TYR A 83 16.57 -0.37 0.73
CA TYR A 83 16.35 -0.43 2.16
C TYR A 83 17.56 -1.00 2.91
N ARG A 84 18.17 -2.09 2.41
CA ARG A 84 19.36 -2.71 3.01
C ARG A 84 20.57 -1.78 3.04
N THR A 85 20.69 -0.87 2.07
CA THR A 85 21.78 0.12 2.00
C THR A 85 21.55 1.29 2.94
N LEU A 86 20.32 1.77 3.06
CA LEU A 86 19.94 2.90 3.94
C LEU A 86 19.84 2.50 5.41
N ASP A 87 19.28 1.32 5.70
CA ASP A 87 19.15 0.77 7.06
C ASP A 87 19.97 -0.52 7.21
N ARG A 88 21.27 -0.34 7.42
CA ARG A 88 22.20 -1.47 7.57
C ARG A 88 22.02 -2.24 8.88
N ARG A 89 21.28 -1.69 9.86
CA ARG A 89 21.16 -2.24 11.23
C ARG A 89 19.99 -3.20 11.38
N SER A 90 18.90 -2.98 10.66
CA SER A 90 17.70 -3.84 10.73
C SER A 90 17.91 -5.25 10.16
N GLY A 91 18.91 -5.42 9.29
CA GLY A 91 19.34 -6.72 8.76
C GLY A 91 18.44 -7.26 7.63
N TRP A 92 18.75 -8.48 7.17
CA TRP A 92 18.11 -9.06 5.98
C TRP A 92 16.62 -9.38 6.16
N ALA A 93 16.18 -9.71 7.37
CA ALA A 93 14.76 -10.00 7.63
C ALA A 93 13.85 -8.81 7.29
N SER A 94 14.25 -7.58 7.64
CA SER A 94 13.48 -6.38 7.32
C SER A 94 13.58 -6.02 5.83
N ALA A 95 14.73 -6.25 5.18
CA ALA A 95 14.87 -6.07 3.73
C ALA A 95 13.99 -7.05 2.92
N ILE A 96 13.92 -8.31 3.34
CA ILE A 96 13.02 -9.31 2.73
C ILE A 96 11.56 -8.91 2.95
N ALA A 97 11.21 -8.38 4.13
CA ALA A 97 9.88 -7.87 4.38
C ALA A 97 9.53 -6.69 3.45
N ILE A 98 10.47 -5.78 3.19
CA ILE A 98 10.29 -4.71 2.19
C ILE A 98 10.06 -5.31 0.80
N ALA A 99 10.84 -6.30 0.37
CA ALA A 99 10.63 -6.97 -0.92
C ALA A 99 9.22 -7.57 -1.04
N ALA A 100 8.77 -8.23 0.03
CA ALA A 100 7.46 -8.86 0.12
C ALA A 100 6.33 -7.82 0.13
N LEU A 101 6.51 -6.67 0.79
CA LEU A 101 5.56 -5.56 0.77
C LEU A 101 5.41 -4.96 -0.64
N VAL A 102 6.53 -4.72 -1.33
CA VAL A 102 6.49 -4.28 -2.73
C VAL A 102 5.75 -5.32 -3.59
N PHE A 103 6.09 -6.60 -3.46
CA PHE A 103 5.47 -7.65 -4.27
C PHE A 103 3.99 -7.87 -3.95
N SER A 104 3.59 -7.62 -2.70
CA SER A 104 2.18 -7.72 -2.29
C SER A 104 1.28 -6.76 -3.05
N HIS A 105 1.83 -5.65 -3.55
CA HIS A 105 1.12 -4.71 -4.39
C HIS A 105 0.61 -5.39 -5.65
N TRP A 106 1.50 -6.01 -6.44
CA TRP A 106 1.12 -6.74 -7.66
C TRP A 106 0.09 -7.85 -7.40
N VAL A 107 0.23 -8.57 -6.29
CA VAL A 107 -0.72 -9.65 -5.91
C VAL A 107 -2.11 -9.11 -5.61
N LEU A 108 -2.21 -7.98 -4.90
CA LEU A 108 -3.49 -7.35 -4.59
C LEU A 108 -4.10 -6.68 -5.83
N ASP A 109 -3.26 -6.14 -6.70
CA ASP A 109 -3.69 -5.58 -7.98
C ASP A 109 -4.22 -6.62 -8.93
N TYR A 110 -3.63 -7.81 -8.97
CA TYR A 110 -4.16 -8.92 -9.75
C TYR A 110 -5.64 -9.22 -9.45
N LEU A 111 -6.10 -9.00 -8.21
CA LEU A 111 -7.51 -9.17 -7.86
C LEU A 111 -8.40 -8.08 -8.47
N VAL A 112 -7.96 -6.82 -8.45
CA VAL A 112 -8.83 -5.68 -8.73
C VAL A 112 -8.74 -5.16 -10.15
N HIS A 113 -7.55 -5.24 -10.77
CA HIS A 113 -7.31 -4.76 -12.11
C HIS A 113 -8.15 -5.51 -13.14
N ALA A 114 -8.52 -4.80 -14.21
CA ALA A 114 -8.93 -5.46 -15.45
C ALA A 114 -7.80 -6.36 -15.96
N PRO A 115 -8.01 -7.18 -17.01
CA PRO A 115 -6.92 -7.93 -17.66
C PRO A 115 -5.91 -7.00 -18.36
N ASP A 116 -5.14 -6.23 -17.58
CA ASP A 116 -4.20 -5.21 -18.03
C ASP A 116 -2.78 -5.38 -17.48
N LEU A 117 -2.58 -6.25 -16.47
CA LEU A 117 -1.26 -6.55 -15.89
C LEU A 117 -0.49 -7.57 -16.74
N LEU A 118 0.71 -7.24 -17.21
CA LEU A 118 1.50 -8.15 -18.03
C LEU A 118 2.13 -9.27 -17.19
N LEU A 119 1.91 -10.53 -17.57
CA LEU A 119 2.54 -11.67 -16.89
C LEU A 119 4.02 -11.86 -17.27
N TYR A 120 4.38 -11.49 -18.51
CA TYR A 120 5.74 -11.46 -19.02
C TYR A 120 5.83 -10.45 -20.18
N PRO A 121 7.04 -10.02 -20.60
CA PRO A 121 7.19 -8.99 -21.63
C PRO A 121 6.54 -9.43 -22.94
N ALA A 122 5.72 -8.55 -23.54
CA ALA A 122 4.90 -8.84 -24.72
C ALA A 122 3.97 -10.07 -24.56
N GLY A 123 3.63 -10.42 -23.31
CA GLY A 123 2.86 -11.60 -22.97
C GLY A 123 1.39 -11.37 -22.72
N ILE A 124 0.76 -12.35 -22.07
CA ILE A 124 -0.64 -12.28 -21.68
C ILE A 124 -0.85 -11.21 -20.60
N LYS A 125 -1.97 -10.51 -20.69
CA LYS A 125 -2.45 -9.60 -19.66
C LYS A 125 -3.42 -10.33 -18.74
N VAL A 126 -3.30 -10.10 -17.44
CA VAL A 126 -4.06 -10.79 -16.38
C VAL A 126 -4.68 -9.78 -15.41
N GLY A 127 -5.70 -10.22 -14.70
CA GLY A 127 -6.46 -9.43 -13.72
C GLY A 127 -7.85 -10.02 -13.57
N LEU A 128 -8.38 -10.09 -12.34
CA LEU A 128 -9.70 -10.66 -12.06
C LEU A 128 -10.85 -9.66 -12.22
N GLY A 129 -10.54 -8.37 -12.38
CA GLY A 129 -11.51 -7.32 -12.67
C GLY A 129 -12.43 -6.96 -11.50
N TRP A 130 -12.02 -7.16 -10.24
CA TRP A 130 -12.92 -6.88 -9.10
C TRP A 130 -13.36 -5.42 -8.98
N TRP A 131 -12.65 -4.48 -9.61
CA TRP A 131 -13.14 -3.10 -9.73
C TRP A 131 -14.46 -2.95 -10.49
N ASP A 132 -14.92 -3.96 -11.22
CA ASP A 132 -16.22 -3.94 -11.90
C ASP A 132 -17.38 -4.34 -10.98
N SER A 133 -17.07 -4.81 -9.77
CA SER A 133 -18.04 -5.10 -8.72
C SER A 133 -17.79 -4.22 -7.50
N PRO A 134 -18.69 -3.24 -7.20
CA PRO A 134 -18.59 -2.41 -6.01
C PRO A 134 -18.33 -3.19 -4.71
N ALA A 135 -18.99 -4.33 -4.54
CA ALA A 135 -18.85 -5.16 -3.35
C ALA A 135 -17.46 -5.80 -3.25
N LEU A 136 -16.91 -6.32 -4.36
CA LEU A 136 -15.57 -6.93 -4.36
C LEU A 136 -14.49 -5.86 -4.24
N ALA A 137 -14.62 -4.75 -4.98
CA ALA A 137 -13.70 -3.61 -4.93
C ALA A 137 -13.59 -3.05 -3.51
N ILE A 138 -14.69 -2.56 -2.94
CA ILE A 138 -14.71 -1.94 -1.62
C ILE A 138 -14.46 -2.99 -0.53
N GLY A 139 -15.00 -4.19 -0.67
CA GLY A 139 -14.82 -5.27 0.30
C GLY A 139 -13.36 -5.72 0.43
N SER A 140 -12.65 -5.89 -0.68
CA SER A 140 -11.22 -6.25 -0.66
C SER A 140 -10.34 -5.09 -0.16
N GLU A 141 -10.58 -3.88 -0.65
CA GLU A 141 -9.89 -2.65 -0.26
C GLU A 141 -9.98 -2.40 1.26
N LEU A 142 -11.19 -2.34 1.80
CA LEU A 142 -11.42 -2.14 3.24
C LEU A 142 -11.06 -3.37 4.06
N GLY A 143 -11.31 -4.58 3.56
CA GLY A 143 -11.01 -5.82 4.27
C GLY A 143 -9.53 -5.94 4.60
N VAL A 144 -8.67 -5.73 3.60
CA VAL A 144 -7.21 -5.79 3.78
C VAL A 144 -6.72 -4.67 4.69
N LEU A 145 -7.23 -3.44 4.52
CA LEU A 145 -6.87 -2.30 5.38
C LEU A 145 -7.27 -2.53 6.84
N VAL A 146 -8.51 -2.96 7.10
CA VAL A 146 -9.06 -3.16 8.44
C VAL A 146 -8.31 -4.28 9.18
N VAL A 147 -7.99 -5.39 8.51
CA VAL A 147 -7.20 -6.48 9.10
C VAL A 147 -5.80 -5.98 9.48
N GLY A 148 -5.12 -5.29 8.57
CA GLY A 148 -3.80 -4.71 8.84
C GLY A 148 -3.83 -3.70 9.98
N PHE A 149 -4.83 -2.82 9.99
CA PHE A 149 -5.03 -1.81 11.03
C PHE A 149 -5.32 -2.43 12.40
N ALA A 150 -6.17 -3.46 12.46
CA ALA A 150 -6.46 -4.20 13.68
C ALA A 150 -5.20 -4.86 14.26
N ILE A 151 -4.39 -5.50 13.41
CA ILE A 151 -3.08 -6.05 13.82
C ILE A 151 -2.18 -4.94 14.36
N TYR A 152 -2.10 -3.80 13.66
CA TYR A 152 -1.27 -2.67 14.08
C TYR A 152 -1.67 -2.13 15.47
N VAL A 153 -2.97 -1.88 15.69
CA VAL A 153 -3.48 -1.40 16.98
C VAL A 153 -3.23 -2.43 18.08
N TRP A 154 -3.44 -3.71 17.81
CA TRP A 154 -3.22 -4.78 18.78
C TRP A 154 -1.74 -4.98 19.14
N ARG A 155 -0.83 -4.75 18.18
CA ARG A 155 0.62 -4.96 18.35
C ARG A 155 1.38 -3.71 18.77
N THR A 156 0.70 -2.59 19.01
CA THR A 156 1.35 -1.34 19.43
C THR A 156 0.65 -0.66 20.58
N VAL A 157 1.41 0.07 21.39
CA VAL A 157 0.91 0.91 22.49
C VAL A 157 1.32 2.37 22.28
N PRO A 158 0.49 3.33 22.74
CA PRO A 158 0.81 4.74 22.64
C PRO A 158 1.92 5.14 23.61
N ARG A 159 2.86 5.97 23.16
CA ARG A 159 3.88 6.59 24.03
C ARG A 159 3.36 7.80 24.80
N ASN A 160 2.32 8.45 24.26
CA ASN A 160 1.73 9.68 24.78
C ASN A 160 0.30 9.86 24.23
N GLN A 161 -0.35 10.98 24.54
CA GLN A 161 -1.70 11.27 24.06
C GLN A 161 -1.80 11.32 22.53
N ALA A 162 -0.77 11.85 21.84
CA ALA A 162 -0.72 11.84 20.38
C ALA A 162 -0.74 10.39 19.83
N GLY A 163 -0.02 9.47 20.49
CA GLY A 163 -0.04 8.04 20.15
C GLY A 163 -1.42 7.38 20.28
N ARG A 164 -2.30 7.89 21.14
CA ARG A 164 -3.68 7.37 21.28
C ARG A 164 -4.56 7.76 20.09
N ILE A 165 -4.35 8.95 19.52
CA ILE A 165 -5.18 9.49 18.43
C ILE A 165 -4.61 9.19 17.03
N ALA A 166 -3.29 9.10 16.89
CA ALA A 166 -2.62 9.03 15.59
C ALA A 166 -3.09 7.88 14.67
N PRO A 167 -3.37 6.65 15.16
CA PRO A 167 -3.89 5.59 14.29
C PRO A 167 -5.26 5.94 13.72
N TRP A 168 -6.14 6.54 14.52
CA TRP A 168 -7.49 6.93 14.11
C TRP A 168 -7.46 8.10 13.13
N VAL A 169 -6.56 9.08 13.34
CA VAL A 169 -6.33 10.14 12.35
C VAL A 169 -5.82 9.55 11.04
N THR A 170 -4.86 8.62 11.10
CA THR A 170 -4.32 7.95 9.91
C THR A 170 -5.42 7.20 9.14
N ALA A 171 -6.23 6.42 9.86
CA ALA A 171 -7.37 5.71 9.27
C ALA A 171 -8.39 6.68 8.66
N ALA A 172 -8.75 7.76 9.36
CA ALA A 172 -9.68 8.75 8.86
C ALA A 172 -9.18 9.44 7.59
N VAL A 173 -7.89 9.79 7.53
CA VAL A 173 -7.27 10.40 6.34
C VAL A 173 -7.27 9.41 5.16
N MET A 174 -6.90 8.14 5.39
CA MET A 174 -6.96 7.10 4.35
C MET A 174 -8.38 6.85 3.86
N LEU A 175 -9.35 6.71 4.77
CA LEU A 175 -10.76 6.52 4.40
C LEU A 175 -11.34 7.74 3.66
N GLY A 176 -10.93 8.95 4.04
CA GLY A 176 -11.29 10.18 3.32
C GLY A 176 -10.71 10.20 1.90
N ALA A 177 -9.45 9.80 1.74
CA ALA A 177 -8.82 9.69 0.43
C ALA A 177 -9.48 8.61 -0.44
N LEU A 178 -9.82 7.45 0.13
CA LEU A 178 -10.57 6.41 -0.57
C LEU A 178 -11.96 6.90 -0.99
N ALA A 179 -12.68 7.59 -0.10
CA ALA A 179 -13.98 8.15 -0.43
C ALA A 179 -13.87 9.18 -1.56
N PHE A 180 -12.83 10.01 -1.54
CA PHE A 180 -12.55 10.97 -2.61
C PHE A 180 -12.21 10.26 -3.93
N ASP A 181 -11.36 9.24 -3.92
CA ASP A 181 -11.01 8.43 -5.11
C ASP A 181 -12.24 7.75 -5.73
N LYS A 182 -13.13 7.17 -4.92
CA LYS A 182 -14.27 6.38 -5.41
C LYS A 182 -15.55 7.18 -5.69
N LEU A 183 -15.77 8.28 -4.98
CA LEU A 183 -17.01 9.06 -5.06
C LEU A 183 -16.79 10.49 -5.60
N GLY A 184 -15.55 10.95 -5.66
CA GLY A 184 -15.19 12.24 -6.22
C GLY A 184 -15.30 12.30 -7.74
N PRO A 185 -15.14 13.50 -8.33
CA PRO A 185 -15.07 13.62 -9.78
C PRO A 185 -13.83 12.89 -10.31
N PRO A 186 -13.92 12.22 -11.47
CA PRO A 186 -12.76 11.65 -12.12
C PRO A 186 -11.67 12.71 -12.38
N PRO A 187 -10.39 12.34 -12.32
CA PRO A 187 -9.30 13.23 -12.71
C PRO A 187 -9.47 13.66 -14.18
N PRO A 188 -9.02 14.87 -14.56
CA PRO A 188 -9.18 15.36 -15.93
C PRO A 188 -8.33 14.58 -16.95
N ASP A 189 -7.18 14.05 -16.52
CA ASP A 189 -6.25 13.28 -17.35
C ASP A 189 -5.35 12.38 -16.47
N ILE A 190 -4.60 11.50 -17.13
CA ILE A 190 -3.75 10.51 -16.45
C ILE A 190 -2.56 11.14 -15.71
N LYS A 191 -2.07 12.31 -16.13
CA LYS A 191 -0.96 12.99 -15.46
C LYS A 191 -1.43 13.67 -14.18
N SER A 192 -2.64 14.22 -14.20
CA SER A 192 -3.31 14.75 -13.02
C SER A 192 -3.55 13.66 -11.99
N GLU A 193 -4.00 12.48 -12.41
CA GLU A 193 -4.12 11.30 -11.54
C GLU A 193 -2.77 10.93 -10.90
N ALA A 194 -1.72 10.77 -11.71
CA ALA A 194 -0.38 10.46 -11.22
C ALA A 194 0.14 11.48 -10.20
N ALA A 195 -0.11 12.77 -10.42
CA ALA A 195 0.30 13.83 -9.50
C ALA A 195 -0.46 13.76 -8.16
N MET A 196 -1.78 13.57 -8.20
CA MET A 196 -2.63 13.42 -7.01
C MET A 196 -2.27 12.18 -6.20
N ALA A 197 -2.00 11.07 -6.90
CA ALA A 197 -1.54 9.82 -6.32
C ALA A 197 -0.22 10.02 -5.57
N LEU A 198 0.80 10.64 -6.19
CA LEU A 198 2.08 10.95 -5.54
C LEU A 198 1.93 11.77 -4.26
N ILE A 199 1.08 12.80 -4.27
CA ILE A 199 0.81 13.62 -3.08
C ILE A 199 0.25 12.73 -1.95
N SER A 200 -0.71 11.85 -2.28
CA SER A 200 -1.32 10.93 -1.33
C SER A 200 -0.30 9.96 -0.75
N TYR A 201 0.57 9.39 -1.58
CA TYR A 201 1.60 8.43 -1.15
C TYR A 201 2.62 9.07 -0.22
N VAL A 202 3.07 10.30 -0.52
CA VAL A 202 3.98 11.05 0.35
C VAL A 202 3.28 11.41 1.68
N ALA A 203 2.02 11.86 1.63
CA ALA A 203 1.24 12.15 2.82
C ALA A 203 1.07 10.91 3.71
N PHE A 204 0.78 9.75 3.12
CA PHE A 204 0.65 8.50 3.87
C PHE A 204 1.99 8.05 4.44
N ALA A 205 3.09 8.14 3.70
CA ALA A 205 4.43 7.88 4.24
C ALA A 205 4.75 8.78 5.45
N ALA A 206 4.35 10.05 5.41
CA ALA A 206 4.48 10.98 6.54
C ALA A 206 3.61 10.56 7.74
N LEU A 207 2.39 10.08 7.52
CA LEU A 207 1.56 9.48 8.58
C LEU A 207 2.21 8.23 9.17
N GLY A 208 2.78 7.36 8.33
CA GLY A 208 3.56 6.19 8.76
C GLY A 208 4.75 6.59 9.65
N HIS A 209 5.47 7.65 9.28
CA HIS A 209 6.54 8.22 10.10
C HIS A 209 6.01 8.77 11.43
N TRP A 210 4.90 9.51 11.41
CA TRP A 210 4.29 10.00 12.64
C TRP A 210 3.95 8.85 13.58
N LEU A 211 3.32 7.78 13.08
CA LEU A 211 3.03 6.57 13.83
C LEU A 211 4.28 5.90 14.43
N ASP A 212 5.41 5.89 13.71
CA ASP A 212 6.70 5.41 14.24
C ASP A 212 7.20 6.24 15.44
N THR A 213 6.93 7.55 15.46
CA THR A 213 7.41 8.45 16.52
C THR A 213 6.55 8.38 17.79
N VAL A 214 5.23 8.22 17.67
CA VAL A 214 4.29 8.33 18.80
C VAL A 214 3.77 7.00 19.35
N ARG A 215 4.07 5.87 18.68
CA ARG A 215 3.70 4.52 19.16
C ARG A 215 4.89 3.60 19.15
N GLU A 216 4.80 2.54 19.94
CA GLU A 216 5.81 1.49 19.99
C GLU A 216 5.18 0.11 20.05
N LYS A 217 5.96 -0.92 19.73
CA LYS A 217 5.46 -2.30 19.73
C LYS A 217 5.27 -2.79 21.16
N VAL A 218 4.21 -3.59 21.37
CA VAL A 218 3.99 -4.29 22.63
C VAL A 218 5.19 -5.23 22.90
N PRO A 219 5.84 -5.14 24.08
CA PRO A 219 6.90 -6.06 24.44
C PRO A 219 6.40 -7.51 24.51
N PRO A 220 7.22 -8.51 24.16
CA PRO A 220 6.82 -9.93 24.20
C PRO A 220 6.29 -10.40 25.56
N SER A 221 6.74 -9.79 26.67
CA SER A 221 6.34 -10.16 28.04
C SER A 221 4.96 -9.64 28.45
N ALA A 222 4.44 -8.59 27.80
CA ALA A 222 3.14 -8.00 28.14
C ALA A 222 1.95 -8.74 27.49
N ALA A 223 2.21 -9.65 26.56
CA ALA A 223 1.15 -10.44 25.89
C ALA A 223 0.55 -11.53 26.79
N VAL A 224 1.23 -11.91 27.88
CA VAL A 224 0.78 -12.97 28.81
C VAL A 224 -0.17 -12.42 29.88
N SER A 225 -0.06 -11.16 30.27
CA SER A 225 -0.84 -10.58 31.38
C SER A 225 -2.29 -10.22 31.02
N VAL A 226 -2.61 -10.04 29.73
CA VAL A 226 -4.00 -9.74 29.30
C VAL A 226 -4.89 -11.00 29.36
N SER A 227 -4.29 -12.20 29.32
CA SER A 227 -5.01 -13.47 29.48
C SER A 227 -5.33 -13.81 30.95
N ALA A 228 -4.72 -13.14 31.93
CA ALA A 228 -4.81 -13.51 33.33
C ALA A 228 -5.71 -12.59 34.18
N GLN A 229 -6.26 -11.52 33.59
CA GLN A 229 -7.16 -10.57 34.27
C GLN A 229 -8.63 -10.72 33.85
N GLY A 230 -8.97 -11.79 33.13
CA GLY A 230 -10.32 -12.10 32.66
C GLY A 230 -10.93 -13.37 33.25
N LEU A 231 -10.48 -13.80 34.44
CA LEU A 231 -11.11 -14.85 35.24
C LEU A 231 -11.50 -14.28 36.61
#